data_AF-A0A3Q1EKB1-F1
#
_entry.id   AF-A0A3Q1EKB1-F1
#
_cell.length_a   1.000
_cell.length_b   1.000
_cell.length_c   1.000
_cell.angle_alpha   90.00
_cell.angle_beta   90.00
_cell.angle_gamma   90.00
#
_symmetry.space_group_name_H-M   'P 1'
#
loop_
_entity.id
_entity.type
_entity.pdbx_description
1 polymer ?
#
loop_
_entity_poly.entity_id
_entity_poly.type
_entity_poly.pdbx_seq_one_letter_code
_entity_poly.pdbx_strand_id
1 'polypeptide(L)'
;MINTYQTSLAPPPVPPRLSRSQTVLIPAPLPSPSHTKVLIRFLVGVVVLHLLLSVGGFIFLYHNDQQLKETEERSLIKGAEARNLRGNGERAALSSDDQETDYRVLAHMLVNSQSHTAENKPGYLQWDKKHSIQKKIGFFRSSWLTIIQPGDYFVYARVTFSKNDPVHPLESIVKLRKNNTGNETDVMAAYCDLDSSGSKKIPRMCTATQGQLITLQAGNQLSVWVRNLFLVNYEDGATTFGMYKL
;
A
#
# COMPACT_ATOMS: atom_id res chain seq x y z
N MET A 1 60.03 -22.07 -42.63
CA MET A 1 61.38 -22.63 -42.38
C MET A 1 61.22 -23.64 -41.26
N ILE A 2 61.41 -24.93 -41.56
CA ILE A 2 61.47 -26.02 -40.56
C ILE A 2 62.94 -26.39 -40.42
N ASN A 3 63.45 -26.51 -39.19
CA ASN A 3 64.32 -27.60 -38.71
C ASN A 3 64.78 -27.32 -37.26
N THR A 4 64.37 -28.14 -36.28
CA THR A 4 65.09 -29.31 -35.67
C THR A 4 66.21 -28.83 -34.71
N TYR A 5 66.44 -29.35 -33.51
CA TYR A 5 66.65 -30.72 -33.01
C TYR A 5 66.44 -30.66 -31.47
N GLN A 6 66.08 -31.72 -30.73
CA GLN A 6 66.96 -32.81 -30.28
C GLN A 6 66.04 -33.85 -29.56
N THR A 7 65.89 -35.10 -30.04
CA THR A 7 66.74 -36.29 -29.77
C THR A 7 66.92 -36.57 -28.29
N SER A 8 66.34 -37.64 -27.73
CA SER A 8 67.02 -38.91 -27.36
C SER A 8 66.11 -39.59 -26.32
N LEU A 9 65.92 -40.91 -26.15
CA LEU A 9 66.57 -42.14 -26.60
C LEU A 9 65.59 -43.31 -26.36
N ALA A 10 65.94 -44.49 -26.87
CA ALA A 10 65.21 -45.75 -26.93
C ALA A 10 64.69 -46.31 -25.57
N PRO A 11 63.63 -47.13 -25.59
CA PRO A 11 62.98 -47.64 -24.37
C PRO A 11 63.84 -48.70 -23.66
N PRO A 12 63.98 -48.63 -22.33
CA PRO A 12 64.66 -49.67 -21.56
C PRO A 12 63.79 -50.93 -21.43
N PRO A 13 64.42 -52.10 -21.27
CA PRO A 13 63.77 -53.41 -21.36
C PRO A 13 62.95 -53.75 -20.10
N VAL A 14 61.91 -54.56 -20.30
CA VAL A 14 61.02 -55.08 -19.25
C VAL A 14 61.62 -56.34 -18.59
N PRO A 15 61.80 -56.36 -17.25
CA PRO A 15 62.09 -57.56 -16.46
C PRO A 15 60.84 -58.10 -15.72
N PRO A 16 60.90 -59.31 -15.12
CA PRO A 16 59.78 -60.26 -15.09
C PRO A 16 58.74 -60.05 -13.99
N ARG A 17 57.53 -60.56 -14.29
CA ARG A 17 56.43 -60.79 -13.33
C ARG A 17 56.86 -61.68 -12.17
N LEU A 18 56.36 -61.39 -10.96
CA LEU A 18 55.69 -62.35 -10.07
C LEU A 18 55.02 -61.59 -8.92
N SER A 19 53.71 -61.80 -8.82
CA SER A 19 52.90 -61.88 -7.60
C SER A 19 53.48 -61.27 -6.31
N ARG A 20 52.66 -60.40 -5.69
CA ARG A 20 52.22 -60.44 -4.28
C ARG A 20 52.34 -59.07 -3.60
N SER A 21 51.16 -58.59 -3.20
CA SER A 21 50.88 -57.67 -2.08
C SER A 21 51.61 -56.32 -2.04
N GLN A 22 50.93 -55.27 -2.49
CA GLN A 22 50.54 -54.18 -1.57
C GLN A 22 49.44 -53.32 -2.22
N THR A 23 48.23 -53.49 -1.70
CA THR A 23 47.10 -52.61 -1.94
C THR A 23 47.47 -51.24 -1.38
N VAL A 24 47.84 -50.30 -2.26
CA VAL A 24 47.91 -48.89 -1.88
C VAL A 24 46.48 -48.45 -1.59
N LEU A 25 46.18 -48.36 -0.30
CA LEU A 25 44.97 -47.77 0.26
C LEU A 25 44.88 -46.32 -0.24
N ILE A 26 44.14 -46.11 -1.32
CA ILE A 26 43.48 -44.83 -1.54
C ILE A 26 42.26 -44.86 -0.60
N PRO A 27 42.21 -44.05 0.46
CA PRO A 27 40.99 -43.93 1.23
C PRO A 27 39.97 -43.25 0.33
N ALA A 28 39.01 -44.03 -0.18
CA ALA A 28 37.74 -43.47 -0.60
C ALA A 28 37.17 -42.70 0.61
N PRO A 29 36.67 -41.46 0.44
CA PRO A 29 35.93 -40.80 1.50
C PRO A 29 34.74 -41.69 1.84
N LEU A 30 34.79 -42.32 3.02
CA LEU A 30 33.62 -42.91 3.65
C LEU A 30 32.56 -41.80 3.77
N PRO A 31 31.27 -42.08 3.49
CA PRO A 31 30.22 -41.14 3.85
C PRO A 31 30.31 -40.95 5.37
N SER A 32 30.71 -39.76 5.78
CA SER A 32 30.88 -39.42 7.19
C SER A 32 29.53 -39.57 7.89
N PRO A 33 29.41 -40.45 8.89
CA PRO A 33 28.27 -40.43 9.78
C PRO A 33 28.43 -39.23 10.72
N SER A 34 27.33 -38.57 11.06
CA SER A 34 27.24 -37.60 12.18
C SER A 34 27.28 -36.09 11.85
N HIS A 35 26.46 -35.63 10.90
CA HIS A 35 25.92 -34.26 10.96
C HIS A 35 24.43 -34.13 10.62
N THR A 36 23.81 -35.21 10.11
CA THR A 36 22.40 -35.24 9.70
C THR A 36 21.43 -35.25 10.88
N LYS A 37 21.77 -35.86 12.02
CA LYS A 37 20.86 -35.94 13.17
C LYS A 37 20.55 -34.57 13.79
N VAL A 38 21.55 -33.69 13.88
CA VAL A 38 21.36 -32.33 14.42
C VAL A 38 20.54 -31.49 13.46
N LEU A 39 20.83 -31.57 12.16
CA LEU A 39 20.08 -30.88 11.12
C LEU A 39 18.61 -31.35 11.06
N ILE A 40 18.37 -32.66 11.14
CA ILE A 40 17.01 -33.22 11.16
C ILE A 40 16.26 -32.77 12.41
N ARG A 41 16.89 -32.78 13.60
CA ARG A 41 16.26 -32.28 14.84
C ARG A 41 15.93 -30.79 14.75
N PHE A 42 16.84 -30.00 14.17
CA PHE A 42 16.61 -28.58 13.92
C PHE A 42 15.45 -28.37 12.95
N LEU A 43 15.43 -29.09 11.82
CA LEU A 43 14.38 -28.99 10.82
C LEU A 43 13.01 -29.39 11.39
N VAL A 44 12.95 -30.48 12.17
CA VAL A 44 11.75 -30.89 12.89
C VAL A 44 11.31 -29.80 13.87
N GLY A 45 12.25 -29.20 14.61
CA GLY A 45 11.97 -28.09 15.51
C GLY A 45 11.37 -26.88 14.79
N VAL A 46 11.91 -26.50 13.63
CA VAL A 46 11.40 -25.39 12.82
C VAL A 46 10.00 -25.69 12.28
N VAL A 47 9.75 -26.92 11.81
CA VAL A 47 8.43 -27.33 11.31
C VAL A 47 7.38 -27.33 12.44
N VAL A 48 7.73 -27.85 13.62
CA VAL A 48 6.83 -27.83 14.79
C VAL A 48 6.59 -26.40 15.26
N LEU A 49 7.62 -25.56 15.29
CA LEU A 49 7.48 -24.14 15.63
C LEU A 49 6.56 -23.43 14.64
N HIS A 50 6.72 -23.68 13.33
CA HIS A 50 5.86 -23.10 12.31
C HIS A 50 4.42 -23.56 12.46
N LEU A 51 4.18 -24.85 12.72
CA LEU A 51 2.84 -25.38 13.01
C LEU A 51 2.21 -24.68 14.21
N LEU A 52 2.97 -24.50 15.31
CA LEU A 52 2.49 -23.80 16.50
C LEU A 52 2.20 -22.32 16.23
N LEU A 53 3.02 -21.64 15.43
CA LEU A 53 2.79 -20.26 15.03
C LEU A 53 1.57 -20.12 14.11
N SER A 54 1.34 -21.07 13.20
CA SER A 54 0.17 -21.08 12.33
C SER A 54 -1.11 -21.37 13.11
N VAL A 55 -1.11 -22.38 13.98
CA VAL A 55 -2.27 -22.73 14.81
C VAL A 55 -2.53 -21.64 15.85
N GLY A 56 -1.50 -21.17 16.55
CA GLY A 56 -1.60 -20.08 17.51
C GLY A 56 -2.03 -18.77 16.86
N GLY A 57 -1.49 -18.45 15.67
CA GLY A 57 -1.90 -17.30 14.87
C GLY A 57 -3.35 -17.39 14.42
N PHE A 58 -3.81 -18.58 14.01
CA PHE A 58 -5.21 -18.79 13.64
C PHE A 58 -6.15 -18.66 14.85
N ILE A 59 -5.77 -19.23 16.00
CA ILE A 59 -6.53 -19.08 17.26
C ILE A 59 -6.56 -17.60 17.70
N PHE A 60 -5.44 -16.88 17.57
CA PHE A 60 -5.35 -15.46 17.88
C PHE A 60 -6.24 -14.61 16.97
N LEU A 61 -6.22 -14.86 15.65
CA LEU A 61 -7.09 -14.19 14.70
C LEU A 61 -8.57 -14.53 14.97
N TYR A 62 -8.87 -15.78 15.30
CA TYR A 62 -10.23 -16.22 15.63
C TYR A 62 -10.77 -15.56 16.91
N HIS A 63 -9.94 -15.47 17.96
CA HIS A 63 -10.31 -14.77 19.19
C HIS A 63 -10.44 -13.26 18.98
N ASN A 64 -9.59 -12.64 18.16
CA ASN A 64 -9.72 -11.23 17.84
C ASN A 64 -10.95 -10.94 16.99
N ASP A 65 -11.32 -11.80 16.05
CA ASP A 65 -12.56 -11.68 15.27
C ASP A 65 -13.81 -11.83 16.16
N GLN A 66 -13.78 -12.76 17.13
CA GLN A 66 -14.81 -12.89 18.16
C GLN A 66 -14.90 -11.63 19.03
N GLN A 67 -13.78 -11.09 19.51
CA GLN A 67 -13.78 -9.85 20.29
C GLN A 67 -14.23 -8.63 19.48
N LEU A 68 -13.93 -8.56 18.19
CA LEU A 68 -14.42 -7.50 17.30
C LEU A 68 -15.93 -7.56 17.15
N LYS A 69 -16.50 -8.76 16.98
CA LYS A 69 -17.97 -8.97 16.93
C LYS A 69 -18.65 -8.64 18.25
N GLU A 70 -18.09 -9.10 19.38
CA GLU A 70 -18.61 -8.77 20.71
C GLU A 70 -18.47 -7.26 21.02
N THR A 71 -17.42 -6.60 20.53
CA THR A 71 -17.22 -5.16 20.69
C THR A 71 -18.18 -4.37 19.79
N GLU A 72 -18.46 -4.84 18.58
CA GLU A 72 -19.46 -4.26 17.68
C GLU A 72 -20.87 -4.35 18.30
N GLU A 73 -21.27 -5.52 18.81
CA GLU A 73 -22.54 -5.71 19.51
C GLU A 73 -22.61 -4.90 20.82
N ARG A 74 -21.54 -4.89 21.62
CA ARG A 74 -21.47 -4.10 22.86
C ARG A 74 -21.45 -2.59 22.58
N SER A 75 -20.91 -2.15 21.44
CA SER A 75 -20.94 -0.74 21.01
C SER A 75 -22.33 -0.29 20.55
N LEU A 76 -23.12 -1.20 19.95
CA LEU A 76 -24.53 -0.95 19.62
C LEU A 76 -25.40 -0.84 20.88
N ILE A 77 -25.16 -1.69 21.88
CA ILE A 77 -25.88 -1.65 23.17
C ILE A 77 -25.47 -0.40 23.99
N LYS A 78 -24.17 -0.10 24.09
CA LYS A 78 -23.69 1.13 24.77
C LYS A 78 -24.06 2.41 24.03
N GLY A 79 -24.21 2.37 22.70
CA GLY A 79 -24.67 3.50 21.90
C GLY A 79 -26.15 3.86 22.12
N ALA A 80 -26.97 2.90 22.55
CA ALA A 80 -28.35 3.13 22.97
C ALA A 80 -28.43 3.68 24.41
N GLU A 81 -27.52 3.25 25.29
CA GLU A 81 -27.50 3.66 26.70
C GLU A 81 -26.80 5.02 26.93
N ALA A 82 -25.78 5.35 26.14
CA ALA A 82 -25.03 6.61 26.23
C ALA A 82 -25.80 7.87 25.77
N ARG A 83 -26.99 7.72 25.18
CA ARG A 83 -27.89 8.87 24.91
C ARG A 83 -28.59 9.39 26.16
N ASN A 84 -28.54 8.68 27.30
CA ASN A 84 -29.25 9.06 28.53
C ASN A 84 -28.36 9.55 29.69
N LEU A 85 -27.03 9.56 29.59
CA LEU A 85 -26.13 9.97 30.69
C LEU A 85 -24.98 10.85 30.20
N ARG A 86 -25.31 12.05 29.71
CA ARG A 86 -24.31 13.13 29.51
C ARG A 86 -24.34 14.05 30.73
N GLY A 87 -23.63 13.65 31.78
CA GLY A 87 -23.37 14.46 32.97
C GLY A 87 -22.02 14.12 33.58
N ASN A 88 -21.09 15.08 33.51
CA ASN A 88 -19.84 15.22 34.26
C ASN A 88 -18.71 14.18 34.13
N GLY A 89 -17.58 14.68 33.60
CA GLY A 89 -16.28 14.74 34.29
C GLY A 89 -15.49 13.45 34.51
N GLU A 90 -14.30 13.41 33.89
CA GLU A 90 -12.98 13.38 34.57
C GLU A 90 -11.94 12.51 33.84
N ARG A 91 -10.71 13.04 33.77
CA ARG A 91 -9.57 12.55 32.99
C ARG A 91 -8.94 11.32 33.64
N ALA A 92 -8.56 10.33 32.83
CA ALA A 92 -7.48 9.41 33.16
C ALA A 92 -6.54 9.28 31.95
N ALA A 93 -5.28 9.68 32.16
CA ALA A 93 -4.21 9.58 31.19
C ALA A 93 -3.77 8.12 31.03
N LEU A 94 -3.76 7.61 29.80
CA LEU A 94 -3.32 6.25 29.47
C LEU A 94 -2.62 6.24 28.11
N SER A 95 -1.31 5.97 28.12
CA SER A 95 -0.49 5.50 27.00
C SER A 95 -0.53 6.33 25.69
N SER A 96 0.45 7.23 25.56
CA SER A 96 0.51 8.29 24.53
C SER A 96 0.67 7.81 23.08
N ASP A 97 1.06 6.56 22.79
CA ASP A 97 1.40 6.18 21.41
C ASP A 97 0.30 5.40 20.67
N ASP A 98 -0.51 4.60 21.37
CA ASP A 98 -1.63 3.88 20.74
C ASP A 98 -2.95 4.68 20.78
N GLN A 99 -3.14 5.56 21.78
CA GLN A 99 -4.32 6.44 21.87
C GLN A 99 -4.27 7.61 20.88
N GLU A 100 -3.09 8.05 20.44
CA GLU A 100 -2.95 9.26 19.61
C GLU A 100 -3.57 9.09 18.22
N THR A 101 -3.70 7.85 17.73
CA THR A 101 -4.20 7.59 16.38
C THR A 101 -5.72 7.51 16.28
N ASP A 102 -6.43 7.35 17.39
CA ASP A 102 -7.90 7.23 17.42
C ASP A 102 -8.58 8.61 17.49
N TYR A 103 -7.88 9.65 17.96
CA TYR A 103 -8.44 11.01 18.01
C TYR A 103 -8.28 11.80 16.71
N ARG A 104 -7.33 11.43 15.85
CA ARG A 104 -7.01 12.17 14.62
C ARG A 104 -8.16 12.15 13.62
N VAL A 105 -8.58 13.34 13.20
CA VAL A 105 -9.57 13.52 12.13
C VAL A 105 -8.82 13.76 10.83
N LEU A 106 -8.81 12.76 9.95
CA LEU A 106 -8.10 12.85 8.68
C LEU A 106 -8.70 11.93 7.61
N ALA A 107 -8.44 12.28 6.36
CA ALA A 107 -8.65 11.42 5.22
C ALA A 107 -7.47 11.56 4.25
N HIS A 108 -6.99 10.44 3.74
CA HIS A 108 -6.08 10.35 2.60
C HIS A 108 -6.65 9.33 1.64
N MET A 109 -7.19 9.81 0.54
CA MET A 109 -7.93 9.04 -0.44
C MET A 109 -7.07 8.74 -1.64
N LEU A 110 -6.99 7.47 -1.99
CA LEU A 110 -6.40 6.98 -3.24
C LEU A 110 -7.49 6.86 -4.29
N VAL A 111 -7.15 7.19 -5.54
CA VAL A 111 -8.07 7.06 -6.67
C VAL A 111 -8.43 5.58 -6.89
N ASN A 112 -9.68 5.31 -7.29
CA ASN A 112 -10.11 3.97 -7.64
C ASN A 112 -9.58 3.58 -9.03
N SER A 113 -8.66 2.61 -9.07
CA SER A 113 -8.08 2.11 -10.32
C SER A 113 -9.10 1.45 -11.26
N GLN A 114 -10.20 0.91 -10.72
CA GLN A 114 -11.29 0.35 -11.53
C GLN A 114 -12.07 1.42 -12.31
N SER A 115 -11.94 2.70 -11.91
CA SER A 115 -12.54 3.81 -12.63
C SER A 115 -11.74 4.23 -13.88
N HIS A 116 -10.65 3.53 -14.22
CA HIS A 116 -9.85 3.79 -15.43
C HIS A 116 -10.65 3.64 -16.74
N THR A 117 -11.78 2.91 -16.74
CA THR A 117 -12.71 2.85 -17.89
C THR A 117 -13.58 4.11 -18.01
N ALA A 118 -13.19 5.22 -17.40
CA ALA A 118 -13.97 6.44 -17.40
C ALA A 118 -14.22 6.95 -18.82
N GLU A 119 -15.48 7.32 -19.06
CA GLU A 119 -15.90 7.97 -20.29
C GLU A 119 -15.19 9.32 -20.48
N ASN A 120 -15.08 9.75 -21.73
CA ASN A 120 -14.63 11.09 -22.09
C ASN A 120 -15.68 12.14 -21.71
N LYS A 121 -15.79 12.41 -20.40
CA LYS A 121 -16.75 13.33 -19.81
C LYS A 121 -16.20 14.00 -18.54
N PRO A 122 -16.72 15.19 -18.19
CA PRO A 122 -16.45 15.79 -16.89
C PRO A 122 -17.05 14.97 -15.76
N GLY A 123 -16.39 14.99 -14.61
CA GLY A 123 -16.92 14.30 -13.46
C GLY A 123 -16.04 14.33 -12.23
N TYR A 124 -16.55 13.68 -11.19
CA TYR A 124 -15.88 13.54 -9.92
C TYR A 124 -14.99 12.31 -9.89
N LEU A 125 -13.80 12.46 -9.32
CA LEU A 125 -12.93 11.33 -9.04
C LEU A 125 -13.59 10.41 -8.03
N GLN A 126 -13.43 9.10 -8.25
CA GLN A 126 -13.90 8.07 -7.35
C GLN A 126 -12.71 7.57 -6.54
N TRP A 127 -12.94 7.32 -5.26
CA TRP A 127 -11.90 6.96 -4.30
C TRP A 127 -12.06 5.52 -3.86
N ASP A 128 -10.92 4.83 -3.74
CA ASP A 128 -10.87 3.47 -3.23
C ASP A 128 -10.85 3.47 -1.70
N LYS A 129 -12.00 3.18 -1.10
CA LYS A 129 -12.12 3.12 0.36
C LYS A 129 -11.23 2.06 1.02
N LYS A 130 -10.88 0.96 0.31
CA LYS A 130 -10.13 -0.16 0.90
C LYS A 130 -8.66 0.19 1.14
N HIS A 131 -8.07 0.93 0.21
CA HIS A 131 -6.65 1.32 0.27
C HIS A 131 -6.45 2.77 0.75
N SER A 132 -7.53 3.49 1.01
CA SER A 132 -7.50 4.84 1.58
C SER A 132 -7.48 4.84 3.10
N ILE A 133 -6.96 5.90 3.69
CA ILE A 133 -7.01 6.14 5.13
C ILE A 133 -8.17 7.10 5.40
N GLN A 134 -9.11 6.72 6.24
CA GLN A 134 -10.26 7.55 6.60
C GLN A 134 -10.57 7.41 8.10
N LYS A 135 -10.43 8.50 8.85
CA LYS A 135 -10.68 8.55 10.30
C LYS A 135 -11.56 9.74 10.64
N LYS A 136 -12.76 9.47 11.17
CA LYS A 136 -13.74 10.50 11.60
C LYS A 136 -14.13 11.52 10.50
N ILE A 137 -14.03 11.09 9.25
CA ILE A 137 -14.55 11.75 8.05
C ILE A 137 -15.62 10.82 7.47
N GLY A 138 -16.73 11.35 6.95
CA GLY A 138 -17.78 10.61 6.29
C GLY A 138 -17.49 10.42 4.80
N PHE A 139 -18.20 9.49 4.16
CA PHE A 139 -17.99 9.15 2.75
C PHE A 139 -19.32 9.00 2.02
N PHE A 140 -19.47 9.65 0.87
CA PHE A 140 -20.72 9.68 0.12
C PHE A 140 -20.51 9.41 -1.37
N ARG A 141 -21.23 8.41 -1.89
CA ARG A 141 -21.26 8.00 -3.31
C ARG A 141 -19.86 7.85 -3.94
N SER A 142 -18.91 7.32 -3.19
CA SER A 142 -17.55 7.04 -3.65
C SER A 142 -16.69 8.23 -4.07
N SER A 143 -17.20 9.46 -4.06
CA SER A 143 -16.47 10.65 -4.52
C SER A 143 -16.37 11.76 -3.47
N TRP A 144 -17.33 11.83 -2.54
CA TRP A 144 -17.44 12.95 -1.63
C TRP A 144 -16.99 12.59 -0.21
N LEU A 145 -16.11 13.41 0.35
CA LEU A 145 -15.75 13.38 1.77
C LEU A 145 -16.70 14.29 2.54
N THR A 146 -17.27 13.80 3.65
CA THR A 146 -18.23 14.55 4.47
C THR A 146 -17.63 14.89 5.82
N ILE A 147 -17.70 16.15 6.22
CA ILE A 147 -17.17 16.60 7.50
C ILE A 147 -18.11 16.19 8.63
N ILE A 148 -17.59 15.44 9.59
CA ILE A 148 -18.34 15.03 10.79
C ILE A 148 -18.15 16.05 11.90
N GLN A 149 -16.92 16.53 12.09
CA GLN A 149 -16.58 17.49 13.13
C GLN A 149 -16.23 18.85 12.51
N PRO A 150 -16.84 19.96 12.96
CA PRO A 150 -16.47 21.28 12.47
C PRO A 150 -15.04 21.65 12.91
N GLY A 151 -14.40 22.54 12.18
CA GLY A 151 -13.06 23.06 12.49
C GLY A 151 -12.31 23.52 11.25
N ASP A 152 -11.04 23.86 11.43
CA ASP A 152 -10.16 24.23 10.33
C ASP A 152 -9.43 22.99 9.81
N TYR A 153 -9.45 22.82 8.49
CA TYR A 153 -8.85 21.66 7.82
C TYR A 153 -7.84 22.14 6.81
N PHE A 154 -6.65 21.54 6.83
CA PHE A 154 -5.78 21.60 5.66
C PHE A 154 -6.29 20.57 4.65
N VAL A 155 -6.78 21.04 3.52
CA VAL A 155 -7.31 20.21 2.42
C VAL A 155 -6.29 20.26 1.28
N TYR A 156 -5.97 19.11 0.69
CA TYR A 156 -5.07 19.04 -0.46
C TYR A 156 -5.60 18.07 -1.52
N ALA A 157 -5.25 18.35 -2.77
CA ALA A 157 -5.51 17.49 -3.90
C ALA A 157 -4.27 17.41 -4.79
N ARG A 158 -3.99 16.20 -5.28
CA ARG A 158 -2.97 15.91 -6.28
C ARG A 158 -3.64 15.11 -7.39
N VAL A 159 -3.68 15.65 -8.60
CA VAL A 159 -4.23 14.97 -9.76
C VAL A 159 -3.17 14.90 -10.83
N THR A 160 -2.79 13.68 -11.20
CA THR A 160 -1.86 13.45 -12.30
C THR A 160 -2.65 13.14 -13.56
N PHE A 161 -2.31 13.82 -14.65
CA PHE A 161 -2.83 13.57 -15.99
C PHE A 161 -1.77 12.83 -16.81
N SER A 162 -2.22 11.88 -17.63
CA SER A 162 -1.38 11.05 -18.51
C SER A 162 -1.56 11.37 -20.00
N LYS A 163 -2.56 12.20 -20.31
CA LYS A 163 -2.93 12.60 -21.67
C LYS A 163 -3.23 14.10 -21.68
N ASN A 164 -3.01 14.71 -22.84
CA ASN A 164 -3.34 16.12 -23.05
C ASN A 164 -4.77 16.29 -23.61
N ASP A 165 -5.34 17.48 -23.43
CA ASP A 165 -6.52 17.99 -24.12
C ASP A 165 -6.08 19.10 -25.09
N PRO A 166 -6.40 19.01 -26.40
CA PRO A 166 -5.92 19.99 -27.38
C PRO A 166 -6.63 21.34 -27.30
N VAL A 167 -7.73 21.46 -26.56
CA VAL A 167 -8.59 22.64 -26.51
C VAL A 167 -8.59 23.28 -25.13
N HIS A 168 -8.56 22.48 -24.07
CA HIS A 168 -8.72 22.96 -22.70
C HIS A 168 -7.49 22.67 -21.82
N PRO A 169 -7.19 23.52 -20.84
CA PRO A 169 -6.15 23.21 -19.86
C PRO A 169 -6.55 22.00 -19.00
N LEU A 170 -5.56 21.23 -18.55
CA LEU A 170 -5.78 20.13 -17.61
C LEU A 170 -6.05 20.72 -16.23
N GLU A 171 -7.29 20.59 -15.79
CA GLU A 171 -7.83 21.32 -14.66
C GLU A 171 -8.31 20.36 -13.56
N SER A 172 -7.86 20.62 -12.34
CA SER A 172 -8.26 19.91 -11.12
C SER A 172 -8.93 20.91 -10.17
N ILE A 173 -10.23 20.72 -9.91
CA ILE A 173 -11.02 21.60 -9.06
C ILE A 173 -11.45 20.86 -7.79
N VAL A 174 -11.24 21.44 -6.62
CA VAL A 174 -11.90 20.99 -5.39
C VAL A 174 -13.22 21.73 -5.26
N LYS A 175 -14.32 20.97 -5.28
CA LYS A 175 -15.69 21.45 -5.09
C LYS A 175 -16.08 21.28 -3.62
N LEU A 176 -16.78 22.27 -3.08
CA LEU A 176 -17.39 22.26 -1.76
C LEU A 176 -18.90 22.41 -1.90
N ARG A 177 -19.68 21.70 -1.09
CA ARG A 177 -21.10 21.95 -0.91
C ARG A 177 -21.51 21.83 0.55
N LYS A 178 -22.58 22.52 0.92
CA LYS A 178 -23.05 22.56 2.32
C LYS A 178 -23.50 21.19 2.82
N ASN A 179 -24.14 20.40 1.97
CA ASN A 179 -24.63 19.04 2.21
C ASN A 179 -24.92 18.33 0.87
N ASN A 180 -25.51 17.13 0.89
CA ASN A 180 -25.81 16.32 -0.30
C ASN A 180 -26.81 16.92 -1.31
N THR A 181 -27.56 17.94 -0.93
CA THR A 181 -28.54 18.65 -1.79
C THR A 181 -28.15 20.12 -2.03
N GLY A 182 -27.03 20.57 -1.47
CA GLY A 182 -26.58 21.95 -1.54
C GLY A 182 -25.90 22.27 -2.87
N ASN A 183 -25.90 23.55 -3.22
CA ASN A 183 -25.16 24.04 -4.38
C ASN A 183 -23.66 23.85 -4.19
N GLU A 184 -22.98 23.55 -5.29
CA GLU A 184 -21.55 23.30 -5.36
C GLU A 184 -20.82 24.61 -5.67
N THR A 185 -19.72 24.86 -4.98
CA THR A 185 -18.84 26.01 -5.16
C THR A 185 -17.40 25.58 -5.28
N ASP A 186 -16.61 26.33 -6.02
CA ASP A 186 -15.20 26.01 -6.29
C ASP A 186 -14.35 26.65 -5.19
N VAL A 187 -13.57 25.84 -4.48
CA VAL A 187 -12.73 26.32 -3.37
C VAL A 187 -11.24 26.31 -3.68
N MET A 188 -10.80 25.43 -4.59
CA MET A 188 -9.43 25.41 -5.09
C MET A 188 -9.44 24.95 -6.55
N ALA A 189 -8.57 25.54 -7.36
CA ALA A 189 -8.31 25.10 -8.72
C ALA A 189 -6.81 25.09 -8.99
N ALA A 190 -6.35 24.04 -9.67
CA ALA A 190 -4.98 23.91 -10.13
C ALA A 190 -4.99 23.44 -11.57
N TYR A 191 -4.03 23.97 -12.31
CA TYR A 191 -3.89 23.75 -13.74
C TYR A 191 -2.52 23.17 -14.03
N CYS A 192 -2.45 22.42 -15.11
CA CYS A 192 -1.22 21.84 -15.58
C CYS A 192 -1.33 21.65 -17.09
N ASP A 193 -0.20 21.55 -17.77
CA ASP A 193 -0.15 21.45 -19.23
C ASP A 193 0.78 20.32 -19.67
N LEU A 194 0.39 19.64 -20.75
CA LEU A 194 1.13 18.53 -21.33
C LEU A 194 1.31 18.77 -22.82
N ASP A 195 2.53 19.10 -23.24
CA ASP A 195 2.80 19.22 -24.66
C ASP A 195 2.48 17.93 -25.42
N SER A 196 1.82 18.08 -26.57
CA SER A 196 1.51 17.00 -27.51
C SER A 196 2.75 16.41 -28.20
N SER A 197 3.94 16.95 -27.95
CA SER A 197 5.22 16.55 -28.57
C SER A 197 5.83 15.25 -28.02
N GLY A 198 5.13 14.54 -27.13
CA GLY A 198 5.62 13.31 -26.51
C GLY A 198 5.68 12.11 -27.46
N SER A 199 6.77 11.33 -27.38
CA SER A 199 6.83 10.03 -28.07
C SER A 199 5.78 9.06 -27.53
N LYS A 200 5.06 8.33 -28.39
CA LYS A 200 4.05 7.31 -27.98
C LYS A 200 4.58 6.22 -27.04
N LYS A 201 5.90 6.09 -26.89
CA LYS A 201 6.57 5.05 -26.09
C LYS A 201 6.76 5.43 -24.62
N ILE A 202 6.68 6.72 -24.26
CA ILE A 202 6.83 7.18 -22.88
C ILE A 202 5.73 8.22 -22.60
N PRO A 203 4.70 7.88 -21.81
CA PRO A 203 3.66 8.84 -21.47
C PRO A 203 4.26 9.96 -20.63
N ARG A 204 4.10 11.20 -21.09
CA ARG A 204 4.43 12.37 -20.27
C ARG A 204 3.29 12.58 -19.27
N MET A 205 3.68 12.77 -18.02
CA MET A 205 2.76 12.98 -16.92
C MET A 205 2.85 14.43 -16.44
N CYS A 206 1.73 14.98 -16.06
CA CYS A 206 1.66 16.32 -15.48
C CYS A 206 0.77 16.29 -14.25
N THR A 207 1.21 16.91 -13.17
CA THR A 207 0.53 16.82 -11.87
C THR A 207 0.10 18.20 -11.41
N ALA A 208 -1.20 18.39 -11.29
CA ALA A 208 -1.79 19.54 -10.62
C ALA A 208 -1.85 19.26 -9.11
N THR A 209 -1.14 20.06 -8.31
CA THR A 209 -1.15 19.96 -6.85
C THR A 209 -1.65 21.25 -6.24
N GLN A 210 -2.54 21.14 -5.26
CA GLN A 210 -3.12 22.27 -4.54
C GLN A 210 -3.36 21.90 -3.09
N GLY A 211 -3.30 22.91 -2.21
CA GLY A 211 -3.71 22.76 -0.83
C GLY A 211 -4.00 24.10 -0.16
N GLN A 212 -4.99 24.11 0.71
CA GLN A 212 -5.47 25.31 1.38
C GLN A 212 -6.07 24.98 2.74
N LEU A 213 -5.95 25.93 3.68
CA LEU A 213 -6.66 25.91 4.95
C LEU A 213 -8.10 26.37 4.75
N ILE A 214 -9.07 25.55 5.13
CA ILE A 214 -10.50 25.83 4.96
C ILE A 214 -11.24 25.54 6.28
N THR A 215 -12.02 26.52 6.74
CA THR A 215 -12.95 26.34 7.85
C THR A 215 -14.19 25.59 7.37
N LEU A 216 -14.45 24.42 7.94
CA LEU A 216 -15.53 23.53 7.53
C LEU A 216 -16.51 23.27 8.67
N GLN A 217 -17.79 23.17 8.32
CA GLN A 217 -18.86 22.83 9.25
C GLN A 217 -19.26 21.36 9.11
N ALA A 218 -19.87 20.82 10.17
CA ALA A 218 -20.47 19.49 10.12
C ALA A 218 -21.49 19.40 8.96
N GLY A 219 -21.42 18.32 8.19
CA GLY A 219 -22.25 18.08 7.01
C GLY A 219 -21.69 18.64 5.69
N ASN A 220 -20.69 19.52 5.72
CA ASN A 220 -20.02 19.98 4.50
C ASN A 220 -19.41 18.81 3.75
N GLN A 221 -19.44 18.88 2.41
CA GLN A 221 -18.90 17.84 1.55
C GLN A 221 -17.91 18.41 0.55
N LEU A 222 -16.79 17.72 0.38
CA LEU A 222 -15.76 18.06 -0.59
C LEU A 222 -15.51 16.91 -1.56
N SER A 223 -15.22 17.24 -2.81
CA SER A 223 -14.84 16.29 -3.84
C SER A 223 -13.88 16.94 -4.84
N VAL A 224 -13.14 16.13 -5.58
CA VAL A 224 -12.30 16.59 -6.69
C VAL A 224 -13.03 16.34 -8.00
N TRP A 225 -13.15 17.39 -8.80
CA TRP A 225 -13.74 17.40 -10.12
C TRP A 225 -12.66 17.66 -11.17
N VAL A 226 -12.78 16.99 -12.31
CA VAL A 226 -11.95 17.23 -13.49
C VAL A 226 -12.83 17.34 -14.73
N ARG A 227 -12.35 18.09 -15.71
CA ARG A 227 -13.05 18.30 -16.99
C ARG A 227 -13.18 17.03 -17.82
N ASN A 228 -12.21 16.13 -17.70
CA ASN A 228 -12.20 14.89 -18.45
C ASN A 228 -11.51 13.78 -17.65
N LEU A 229 -12.31 12.83 -17.18
CA LEU A 229 -11.82 11.71 -16.39
C LEU A 229 -10.88 10.79 -17.19
N PHE A 230 -11.04 10.70 -18.51
CA PHE A 230 -10.20 9.86 -19.37
C PHE A 230 -8.72 10.30 -19.43
N LEU A 231 -8.43 11.54 -19.06
CA LEU A 231 -7.07 12.11 -19.08
C LEU A 231 -6.29 11.84 -17.79
N VAL A 232 -6.97 11.44 -16.72
CA VAL A 232 -6.38 11.22 -15.39
C VAL A 232 -5.58 9.92 -15.36
N ASN A 233 -4.46 9.93 -14.65
CA ASN A 233 -3.71 8.73 -14.30
C ASN A 233 -4.31 8.11 -13.03
N TYR A 234 -4.75 6.86 -13.16
CA TYR A 234 -5.37 6.04 -12.10
C TYR A 234 -4.39 5.04 -11.45
N GLU A 235 -3.10 5.11 -11.78
CA GLU A 235 -2.06 4.37 -11.07
C GLU A 235 -2.00 4.79 -9.59
N ASP A 236 -1.72 3.82 -8.73
CA ASP A 236 -1.72 4.00 -7.28
C ASP A 236 -0.76 5.14 -6.86
N GLY A 237 -1.30 6.09 -6.09
CA GLY A 237 -0.54 7.23 -5.56
C GLY A 237 -0.26 8.36 -6.56
N ALA A 238 -0.63 8.23 -7.84
CA ALA A 238 -0.54 9.32 -8.81
C ALA A 238 -1.59 10.40 -8.50
N THR A 239 -2.83 9.96 -8.26
CA THR A 239 -3.96 10.84 -7.96
C THR A 239 -4.49 10.58 -6.54
N THR A 240 -4.46 11.61 -5.71
CA THR A 240 -4.83 11.53 -4.29
C THR A 240 -5.58 12.77 -3.83
N PHE A 241 -6.49 12.60 -2.87
CA PHE A 241 -7.20 13.70 -2.23
C PHE A 241 -7.24 13.51 -0.72
N GLY A 242 -7.00 14.56 0.05
CA GLY A 242 -6.99 14.40 1.49
C GLY A 242 -7.23 15.66 2.27
N MET A 243 -7.41 15.46 3.56
CA MET A 243 -7.59 16.51 4.53
C MET A 243 -7.21 16.02 5.91
N TYR A 244 -6.80 16.93 6.77
CA TYR A 244 -6.69 16.68 8.20
C TYR A 244 -7.10 17.93 8.97
N LYS A 245 -7.72 17.71 10.12
CA LYS A 245 -8.12 18.78 11.03
C LYS A 245 -6.89 19.31 11.77
N LEU A 246 -6.80 20.64 11.90
CA LEU A 246 -5.78 21.32 12.72
C LEU A 246 -6.22 21.45 14.18
#